data_AF-A0A926PI02-F1
#
_entry.id   AF-A0A926PI02-F1
#
_cell.length_a   1.000
_cell.length_b   1.000
_cell.length_c   1.000
_cell.angle_alpha   90.00
_cell.angle_beta   90.00
_cell.angle_gamma   90.00
#
_symmetry.space_group_name_H-M   'P 1'
#
loop_
_entity.id
_entity.type
_entity.pdbx_description
1 polymer ?
#
loop_
_entity_poly.entity_id
_entity_poly.type
_entity_poly.pdbx_seq_one_letter_code
_entity_poly.pdbx_strand_id
1 'polypeptide(L)'
;MTLFTTIVVVCGKVNFSNLSRYSDLNEKTYRRQYEHSFDFVELNLSIVEVSLETGQGLLGVMDSSFIRKSGKTTLGLDWYYNGSASQAEKGVGSIAD
;
A
#
# COMPACT_ATOMS: atom_id res chain seq x y z
N MET A 1 -1.12 17.63 -10.81
CA MET A 1 -1.41 16.20 -10.64
C MET A 1 -0.88 15.77 -9.28
N THR A 2 -1.73 15.23 -8.42
CA THR A 2 -1.37 14.80 -7.05
C THR A 2 -0.75 13.38 -7.08
N LEU A 3 -0.07 12.98 -6.01
CA LEU A 3 0.52 11.65 -5.83
C LEU A 3 -0.39 10.50 -6.30
N PHE A 4 -1.64 10.46 -5.80
CA PHE A 4 -2.58 9.38 -6.09
C PHE A 4 -2.99 9.29 -7.56
N THR A 5 -3.28 10.40 -8.22
CA THR A 5 -3.63 10.39 -9.66
C THR A 5 -2.48 9.83 -10.50
N THR A 6 -1.24 10.17 -10.14
CA THR A 6 -0.07 9.65 -10.86
C THR A 6 0.12 8.16 -10.60
N ILE A 7 -0.11 7.69 -9.37
CA ILE A 7 -0.06 6.26 -9.00
C ILE A 7 -1.01 5.42 -9.87
N VAL A 8 -2.23 5.91 -10.13
CA VAL A 8 -3.24 5.19 -10.91
C VAL A 8 -2.84 5.05 -12.39
N VAL A 9 -2.05 5.99 -12.93
CA VAL A 9 -1.64 5.98 -14.34
C VAL A 9 -0.33 5.21 -14.57
N VAL A 10 0.51 5.06 -13.53
CA VAL A 10 1.79 4.34 -13.65
C VAL A 10 1.54 2.86 -13.97
N CYS A 11 2.14 2.39 -15.05
CA CYS A 11 2.20 0.96 -15.36
C CYS A 11 3.44 0.32 -14.73
N GLY A 12 3.25 -0.78 -14.00
CA GLY A 12 4.32 -1.52 -13.35
C GLY A 12 4.62 -1.04 -11.92
N LYS A 13 5.88 -1.12 -11.50
CA LYS A 13 6.26 -0.85 -10.11
C LYS A 13 6.17 0.64 -9.78
N VAL A 14 5.29 1.00 -8.85
CA VAL A 14 5.18 2.35 -8.31
C VAL A 14 6.42 2.64 -7.45
N ASN A 15 7.23 3.60 -7.88
CA ASN A 15 8.30 4.20 -7.11
C ASN A 15 8.42 5.68 -7.52
N PHE A 16 9.07 6.51 -6.70
CA PHE A 16 9.12 7.95 -6.94
C PHE A 16 9.79 8.34 -8.26
N SER A 17 10.80 7.57 -8.71
CA SER A 17 11.45 7.81 -9.99
C SER A 17 10.51 7.48 -11.15
N ASN A 18 9.74 6.39 -11.07
CA ASN A 18 8.71 6.06 -12.04
C ASN A 18 7.58 7.09 -12.05
N LEU A 19 7.10 7.54 -10.88
CA LEU A 19 6.07 8.60 -10.81
C LEU A 19 6.51 9.88 -11.53
N SER A 20 7.80 10.24 -11.43
CA SER A 20 8.33 11.40 -12.15
C SER A 20 8.41 11.24 -13.68
N ARG A 21 8.30 10.01 -14.21
CA ARG A 21 8.24 9.76 -15.66
C ARG A 21 6.83 9.93 -16.23
N TYR A 22 5.81 9.82 -15.37
CA TYR A 22 4.39 9.89 -15.74
C TYR A 22 3.76 11.24 -15.35
N SER A 23 4.57 12.25 -15.02
CA SER A 23 4.11 13.56 -14.59
C SER A 23 5.16 14.66 -14.84
N ASP A 24 4.76 15.92 -14.71
CA ASP A 24 5.67 17.07 -14.73
C ASP A 24 6.41 17.27 -13.38
N LEU A 25 6.20 16.39 -12.39
CA LEU A 25 6.80 16.50 -11.06
C LEU A 25 8.04 15.62 -10.96
N ASN A 26 9.06 16.11 -10.27
CA ASN A 26 10.25 15.32 -10.01
C ASN A 26 10.09 14.38 -8.80
N GLU A 27 11.00 13.40 -8.71
CA GLU A 27 11.06 12.42 -7.62
C GLU A 27 11.06 13.06 -6.22
N LYS A 28 11.78 14.18 -6.04
CA LYS A 28 11.91 14.85 -4.74
C LYS A 28 10.57 15.45 -4.30
N THR A 29 9.77 15.97 -5.23
CA THR A 29 8.43 16.47 -4.93
C THR A 29 7.53 15.36 -4.41
N TYR A 30 7.53 14.19 -5.06
CA TYR A 30 6.76 13.03 -4.59
C TYR A 30 7.23 12.52 -3.23
N ARG A 31 8.55 12.47 -2.99
CA ARG A 31 9.11 12.07 -1.69
C ARG A 31 8.62 13.00 -0.57
N ARG A 32 8.72 14.33 -0.77
CA ARG A 32 8.22 15.32 0.20
C ARG A 32 6.73 15.21 0.43
N GLN A 33 5.94 15.02 -0.64
CA GLN A 33 4.50 14.85 -0.51
C GLN A 33 4.16 13.60 0.33
N TYR A 34 4.88 12.50 0.10
CA TYR A 34 4.69 11.23 0.82
C TYR A 34 5.11 11.29 2.30
N GLU A 35 6.00 12.22 2.67
CA GLU A 35 6.40 12.44 4.07
C GLU A 35 5.29 13.08 4.92
N HIS A 36 4.28 13.70 4.29
CA HIS A 36 3.12 14.20 5.02
C HIS A 36 2.22 13.06 5.49
N SER A 37 1.65 13.21 6.69
CA SER A 37 0.65 12.27 7.19
C SER A 37 -0.56 12.23 6.28
N PHE A 38 -1.03 11.02 5.99
CA PHE A 38 -2.21 10.78 5.17
C PHE A 38 -3.02 9.66 5.81
N ASP A 39 -4.34 9.85 5.91
CA ASP A 39 -5.24 8.85 6.47
C ASP A 39 -5.59 7.80 5.40
N PHE A 40 -4.82 6.72 5.39
CA PHE A 40 -5.06 5.60 4.51
C PHE A 40 -6.31 4.80 4.89
N VAL A 41 -6.74 4.84 6.15
CA VAL A 41 -7.93 4.13 6.61
C VAL A 41 -9.16 4.80 6.02
N GLU A 42 -9.27 6.12 6.17
CA GLU A 42 -10.38 6.91 5.61
C GLU A 42 -10.45 6.79 4.08
N LEU A 43 -9.29 6.85 3.40
CA LEU A 43 -9.24 6.65 1.95
C LEU A 43 -9.77 5.27 1.55
N ASN A 44 -9.33 4.19 2.22
CA ASN A 44 -9.76 2.83 1.91
C ASN A 44 -11.26 2.66 2.16
N LEU A 45 -11.78 3.20 3.26
CA LEU A 45 -13.22 3.20 3.57
C LEU A 45 -14.02 3.91 2.49
N SER A 46 -13.60 5.12 2.10
CA SER A 46 -14.23 5.89 1.02
C SER A 46 -14.23 5.12 -0.32
N ILE A 47 -13.13 4.43 -0.65
CA ILE A 47 -13.05 3.60 -1.86
C ILE A 47 -14.03 2.44 -1.80
N VAL A 48 -14.14 1.77 -0.65
CA VAL A 48 -15.12 0.70 -0.45
C VAL A 48 -16.53 1.25 -0.63
N GLU A 49 -16.89 2.32 0.07
CA GLU A 49 -18.23 2.93 -0.02
C GLU A 49 -18.64 3.31 -1.45
N VAL A 50 -17.72 3.88 -2.23
CA VAL A 50 -17.97 4.24 -3.64
C VAL A 50 -18.05 3.00 -4.54
N SER A 51 -17.37 1.90 -4.19
CA SER A 51 -17.35 0.66 -4.98
C SER A 51 -18.52 -0.27 -4.72
N LEU A 52 -19.24 -0.08 -3.60
CA LEU A 52 -20.36 -0.94 -3.23
C LEU A 52 -21.67 -0.41 -3.83
N GLU A 53 -22.32 -1.24 -4.64
CA GLU A 53 -23.69 -0.98 -5.09
C GLU A 53 -24.68 -1.26 -3.95
N THR A 54 -25.59 -0.32 -3.71
CA THR A 54 -26.63 -0.47 -2.70
C THR A 54 -27.60 -1.60 -3.08
N GLY A 55 -27.77 -2.57 -2.17
CA GLY A 55 -28.74 -3.65 -2.31
C GLY A 55 -28.19 -5.03 -2.67
N GLN A 56 -26.87 -5.19 -2.83
CA GLN A 56 -26.23 -6.51 -2.94
C GLN A 56 -25.74 -7.02 -1.58
N GLY A 57 -25.82 -8.34 -1.37
CA GLY A 57 -25.18 -8.99 -0.22
C GLY A 57 -23.66 -8.91 -0.32
N LEU A 58 -23.00 -8.54 0.78
CA LEU A 58 -21.55 -8.41 0.86
C LEU A 58 -20.94 -9.66 1.50
N LEU A 59 -19.87 -10.19 0.90
CA LEU A 59 -19.05 -11.26 1.49
C LEU A 59 -17.70 -10.69 1.93
N GLY A 60 -17.47 -10.62 3.23
CA GLY A 60 -16.17 -10.25 3.79
C GLY A 60 -15.20 -11.43 3.73
N VAL A 61 -14.19 -11.35 2.87
CA VAL A 61 -13.10 -12.33 2.79
C VAL A 61 -11.87 -11.75 3.48
N MET A 62 -11.34 -12.49 4.45
CA MET A 62 -10.10 -12.14 5.13
C MET A 62 -9.00 -13.13 4.70
N ASP A 63 -7.92 -12.60 4.16
CA ASP A 63 -6.72 -13.37 3.85
C ASP A 63 -5.51 -12.65 4.45
N SER A 64 -4.60 -13.43 5.04
CA SER A 64 -3.38 -12.89 5.62
C SER A 64 -2.26 -12.95 4.60
N SER A 65 -1.53 -11.85 4.44
CA SER A 65 -0.36 -11.82 3.56
C SER A 65 0.92 -11.49 4.34
N PHE A 66 2.03 -12.04 3.86
CA PHE A 66 3.38 -11.71 4.34
C PHE A 66 4.05 -10.78 3.35
N ILE A 67 4.44 -9.59 3.82
CA ILE A 67 5.14 -8.61 3.00
C ILE A 67 6.61 -8.60 3.40
N ARG A 68 7.46 -9.09 2.50
CA ARG A 68 8.92 -8.95 2.66
C ARG A 68 9.30 -7.48 2.68
N LYS A 69 9.88 -7.04 3.80
CA LYS A 69 10.47 -5.71 3.96
C LYS A 69 11.87 -5.87 4.55
N SER A 70 12.80 -5.10 4.01
CA SER A 70 14.16 -4.97 4.54
C SER A 70 14.34 -3.57 5.08
N GLY A 71 14.93 -3.43 6.27
CA GLY A 71 15.19 -2.13 6.89
C GLY A 71 15.09 -2.17 8.40
N LYS A 72 15.28 -1.02 9.04
CA LYS A 72 15.12 -0.84 10.50
C LYS A 72 14.02 0.15 10.87
N THR A 73 13.51 0.89 9.88
CA THR A 73 12.58 2.02 10.06
C THR A 73 11.13 1.67 9.72
N THR A 74 10.84 0.44 9.27
CA THR A 74 9.48 -0.03 9.05
C THR A 74 8.89 -0.48 10.39
N LEU A 75 7.84 0.21 10.85
CA LEU A 75 7.07 -0.21 12.02
C LEU A 75 6.40 -1.56 11.75
N GLY A 76 6.28 -2.41 12.77
CA GLY A 76 5.68 -3.75 12.63
C GLY A 76 6.57 -4.75 11.89
N LEU A 77 7.89 -4.47 11.80
CA LEU A 77 8.85 -5.39 11.20
C LEU A 77 9.31 -6.43 12.23
N ASP A 78 8.85 -7.67 12.07
CA ASP A 78 9.22 -8.80 12.92
C ASP A 78 9.32 -10.11 12.11
N TRP A 79 9.49 -11.23 12.80
CA TRP A 79 9.48 -12.56 12.24
C TRP A 79 8.04 -13.08 12.13
N TYR A 80 7.62 -13.33 10.90
CA TYR A 80 6.32 -13.93 10.60
C TYR A 80 6.51 -15.18 9.76
N TYR A 81 5.57 -16.11 9.83
CA TYR A 81 5.58 -17.29 8.97
C TYR A 81 5.23 -16.91 7.53
N ASN A 82 6.14 -17.17 6.59
CA ASN A 82 5.92 -16.97 5.17
C ASN A 82 5.41 -18.29 4.55
N GLY A 83 4.10 -18.36 4.30
CA GLY A 83 3.46 -19.54 3.71
C GLY A 83 4.07 -19.97 2.36
N SER A 84 4.49 -19.02 1.53
CA SER A 84 5.11 -19.30 0.23
C SER A 84 6.51 -19.91 0.35
N ALA A 85 7.25 -19.56 1.41
CA ALA A 85 8.59 -20.09 1.67
C ALA A 85 8.60 -21.26 2.66
N SER A 86 7.44 -21.58 3.27
CA SER A 86 7.28 -22.58 4.33
C SER A 86 8.27 -22.41 5.49
N GLN A 87 8.61 -21.17 5.81
CA GLN A 87 9.57 -20.84 6.87
C GLN A 87 9.25 -19.47 7.49
N ALA A 88 9.78 -19.20 8.68
CA ALA A 88 9.74 -17.87 9.27
C ALA A 88 10.70 -16.93 8.54
N GLU A 89 10.22 -15.76 8.14
CA GLU A 89 11.02 -14.72 7.50
C GLU A 89 10.77 -13.37 8.16
N LYS A 90 11.77 -12.49 8.11
CA LYS A 90 11.63 -11.12 8.59
C LYS A 90 10.82 -10.28 7.60
N GLY A 91 9.76 -9.64 8.07
CA GLY A 91 8.87 -8.83 7.24
C GLY A 91 7.78 -8.18 8.08
N VAL A 92 6.67 -7.82 7.42
CA VAL A 92 5.47 -7.31 8.08
C VAL A 92 4.34 -8.30 7.80
N GLY A 93 3.68 -8.78 8.85
CA GLY A 93 2.48 -9.59 8.76
C GLY A 93 1.23 -8.71 8.68
N SER A 94 0.24 -9.09 7.86
CA SER A 94 -1.04 -8.36 7.80
C SER A 94 -2.04 -8.78 8.89
N ILE A 95 -1.66 -9.69 9.77
CA ILE A 95 -2.44 -10.07 10.95
C ILE A 95 -2.05 -9.08 12.05
N ALA A 96 -3.00 -8.22 12.40
CA ALA A 96 -2.92 -7.31 13.53
C ALA A 96 -2.59 -8.08 14.82
N ASP A 97 -1.62 -7.58 15.57
CA ASP A 97 -1.71 -7.63 17.03
C ASP A 97 -2.70 -6.57 17.50
#